data_AF-A0A412FH28-F1
#
_entry.id   AF-A0A412FH28-F1
#
_cell.length_a   1.000
_cell.length_b   1.000
_cell.length_c   1.000
_cell.angle_alpha   90.00
_cell.angle_beta   90.00
_cell.angle_gamma   90.00
#
_symmetry.space_group_name_H-M   'P 1'
#
loop_
_entity.id
_entity.type
_entity.pdbx_description
1 polymer ?
#
loop_
_entity_poly.entity_id
_entity_poly.type
_entity_poly.pdbx_seq_one_letter_code
_entity_poly.pdbx_strand_id
1 'polypeptide(L)' 'MQKYKCIKEFYLPKYDENECPTDEYATIHEGSVYEYTDGYVGESDIRLYLENGDDDFGYIDITYKTLEEYFERIV' A
#
# COMPACT_ATOMS: atom_id res chain seq x y z
N MET A 1 15.98 3.03 -5.12
CA MET A 1 14.51 2.95 -5.06
C MET A 1 14.20 1.61 -4.43
N GLN A 2 13.35 1.59 -3.42
CA GLN A 2 13.14 0.42 -2.57
C GLN A 2 11.81 -0.21 -2.97
N LYS A 3 11.80 -1.53 -3.22
CA LYS A 3 10.61 -2.21 -3.75
C LYS A 3 10.12 -3.28 -2.81
N TYR A 4 8.81 -3.42 -2.75
CA TYR A 4 8.12 -4.33 -1.86
C TYR A 4 7.14 -5.18 -2.67
N LYS A 5 7.10 -6.48 -2.38
CA LYS A 5 6.14 -7.39 -2.97
C LYS A 5 5.18 -7.85 -1.89
N CYS A 6 3.88 -7.77 -2.16
CA CYS A 6 2.88 -8.31 -1.26
C CYS A 6 2.99 -9.84 -1.23
N ILE A 7 3.12 -10.43 -0.04
CA ILE A 7 3.29 -11.88 0.17
C ILE A 7 2.03 -12.57 0.69
N LYS A 8 0.99 -11.79 0.99
CA LYS A 8 -0.28 -12.29 1.52
C LYS A 8 -1.39 -11.28 1.24
N GLU A 9 -2.49 -11.75 0.68
CA GLU A 9 -3.66 -10.90 0.40
C GLU A 9 -4.25 -10.30 1.69
N PHE A 10 -4.63 -9.02 1.62
CA PHE A 10 -5.28 -8.29 2.72
C PHE A 10 -6.13 -7.13 2.22
N TYR A 11 -6.81 -6.45 3.14
CA TYR A 11 -7.74 -5.36 2.84
C TYR A 11 -7.28 -4.06 3.48
N LEU A 12 -7.39 -2.96 2.74
CA LEU A 12 -7.20 -1.60 3.24
C LEU A 12 -8.48 -0.78 3.08
N PRO A 13 -8.82 0.09 4.05
CA PRO A 13 -9.96 0.99 3.91
C PRO A 13 -9.73 1.96 2.75
N LYS A 14 -10.78 2.24 1.97
CA LYS A 14 -10.76 3.29 0.95
C LYS A 14 -11.04 4.64 1.61
N TYR A 15 -10.35 5.67 1.13
CA TYR A 15 -10.61 7.06 1.49
C TYR A 15 -11.19 7.78 0.27
N ASP A 16 -12.12 8.70 0.50
CA ASP A 16 -12.68 9.53 -0.56
C ASP A 16 -11.73 10.68 -0.96
N GLU A 17 -12.16 11.54 -1.88
CA GLU A 17 -11.39 12.69 -2.37
C GLU A 17 -11.06 13.73 -1.29
N ASN A 18 -11.74 13.69 -0.15
CA ASN A 18 -11.51 14.58 1.00
C ASN A 18 -10.71 13.88 2.11
N GLU A 19 -10.05 12.76 1.80
CA GLU A 19 -9.31 11.94 2.76
C GLU A 19 -10.19 11.44 3.92
N CYS A 20 -11.50 11.33 3.71
CA CYS A 20 -12.42 10.79 4.69
C CYS A 20 -12.54 9.26 4.52
N PRO A 21 -12.48 8.48 5.61
CA PRO A 21 -12.66 7.04 5.53
C PRO A 21 -14.06 6.71 5.02
N THR A 22 -14.13 5.73 4.11
CA THR A 22 -15.37 5.18 3.58
C THR A 22 -15.69 3.82 4.24
N ASP A 23 -16.89 3.30 4.01
CA ASP A 23 -17.25 1.92 4.37
C ASP A 23 -16.72 0.88 3.35
N GLU A 24 -15.97 1.32 2.35
CA GLU A 24 -15.40 0.46 1.32
C GLU A 24 -13.97 0.06 1.65
N TYR A 25 -13.60 -1.14 1.20
CA TYR A 25 -12.25 -1.67 1.31
C TYR A 25 -11.76 -2.02 -0.09
N ALA A 26 -10.46 -1.89 -0.35
CA ALA A 26 -9.86 -2.56 -1.49
C ALA A 26 -8.93 -3.68 -1.06
N THR A 27 -8.86 -4.65 -1.97
CA THR A 27 -8.03 -5.83 -1.84
C THR A 27 -6.64 -5.50 -2.36
N ILE A 28 -5.64 -5.83 -1.57
CA ILE A 28 -4.23 -5.80 -1.97
C ILE A 28 -3.84 -7.23 -2.26
N HIS A 29 -3.54 -7.52 -3.53
CA HIS A 29 -3.35 -8.88 -4.00
C HIS A 29 -1.94 -9.41 -3.72
N GLU A 30 -1.86 -10.67 -3.33
CA GLU A 30 -0.57 -11.37 -3.24
C GLU A 30 0.15 -11.32 -4.59
N GLY A 31 1.41 -10.92 -4.58
CA GLY A 31 2.23 -10.77 -5.77
C GLY A 31 2.31 -9.34 -6.31
N SER A 32 1.42 -8.42 -5.90
CA SER A 32 1.49 -7.01 -6.29
C SER A 32 2.80 -6.39 -5.82
N VAL A 33 3.43 -5.60 -6.69
CA VAL A 33 4.72 -4.94 -6.47
C VAL A 33 4.51 -3.45 -6.34
N TYR A 34 5.12 -2.92 -5.30
CA TYR A 34 5.05 -1.52 -4.95
C TYR A 34 6.44 -0.90 -4.82
N GLU A 35 6.54 0.37 -5.21
CA GLU A 35 7.74 1.18 -5.09
C GLU A 35 7.59 2.23 -3.99
N TYR A 36 8.60 2.29 -3.11
CA TYR A 36 8.75 3.40 -2.18
C TYR A 36 9.47 4.56 -2.87
N THR A 37 8.81 5.71 -2.85
CA THR A 37 9.37 7.00 -3.27
C THR A 37 9.45 7.93 -2.07
N ASP A 38 10.61 8.57 -1.88
CA ASP A 38 10.83 9.54 -0.82
C ASP A 38 9.93 10.78 -1.03
N GLY A 39 9.10 11.11 -0.03
CA GLY A 39 8.12 12.20 -0.14
C GLY A 39 6.88 12.00 0.72
N TYR A 40 6.35 13.13 1.22
CA TYR A 40 5.25 13.32 2.17
C TYR A 40 4.63 12.07 2.81
N VAL A 41 4.96 11.90 4.08
CA VAL A 41 4.39 10.90 4.99
C VAL A 41 3.38 11.66 5.87
N GLY A 42 2.09 11.44 5.63
CA GLY A 42 0.99 12.01 6.41
C GLY A 42 0.88 11.34 7.80
N GLU A 43 -0.31 10.88 8.19
CA GLU A 43 -0.49 10.11 9.44
C GLU A 43 -0.05 8.64 9.35
N SER A 44 0.31 8.16 8.16
CA SER A 44 0.85 6.81 7.95
C SER A 44 2.37 6.78 8.10
N ASP A 45 2.97 5.60 8.19
CA ASP A 45 4.44 5.49 8.30
C ASP A 45 5.13 5.55 6.92
N ILE A 46 4.45 5.05 5.88
CA ILE A 46 5.02 4.90 4.53
C ILE A 46 3.92 4.93 3.46
N ARG A 47 4.22 5.60 2.34
CA ARG A 47 3.45 5.53 1.09
C ARG A 47 4.17 4.67 0.05
N LEU A 48 3.43 3.78 -0.60
CA LEU A 48 3.92 2.86 -1.61
C LEU A 48 3.10 2.99 -2.89
N TYR A 49 3.75 3.17 -4.04
CA TYR A 49 3.08 3.31 -5.34
C TYR A 49 3.03 1.97 -6.07
N LEU A 50 1.88 1.62 -6.64
CA LEU A 50 1.72 0.38 -7.39
C LEU A 50 2.56 0.44 -8.66
N GLU A 51 3.51 -0.47 -8.78
CA GLU A 51 4.32 -0.65 -9.99
C GLU A 51 3.73 -1.74 -10.89
N ASN A 52 3.26 -2.83 -10.28
CA ASN A 52 2.69 -3.97 -10.99
C ASN A 52 1.64 -4.65 -10.11
N GLY A 53 0.43 -4.78 -10.63
CA GLY A 53 -0.72 -5.37 -9.94
C GLY A 53 -2.01 -4.81 -10.52
N ASP A 54 -3.13 -5.19 -9.91
CA ASP A 54 -4.47 -4.73 -10.28
C ASP A 54 -5.17 -4.28 -9.00
N ASP A 55 -4.59 -3.25 -8.39
CA ASP A 55 -5.03 -2.74 -7.10
C ASP A 55 -5.65 -1.35 -7.37
N ASP A 56 -6.89 -1.14 -6.91
CA ASP A 56 -7.75 0.01 -7.26
C ASP A 56 -7.17 1.41 -6.92
N PHE A 57 -6.07 1.47 -6.16
CA PHE A 57 -5.61 2.69 -5.52
C PHE A 57 -4.49 3.44 -6.24
N GLY A 58 -3.67 2.76 -7.05
CA GLY A 58 -2.43 3.33 -7.60
C GLY A 58 -1.33 3.64 -6.56
N TYR A 59 -1.67 3.87 -5.29
CA TYR A 59 -0.76 3.91 -4.14
C TYR A 59 -1.46 3.49 -2.85
N ILE A 60 -0.71 3.06 -1.84
CA ILE A 60 -1.22 2.72 -0.51
C ILE A 60 -0.43 3.45 0.57
N ASP A 61 -1.15 3.90 1.61
CA ASP A 61 -0.59 4.44 2.84
C ASP A 61 -0.74 3.39 3.94
N ILE A 62 0.38 2.94 4.50
CA ILE A 62 0.40 1.85 5.49
C ILE A 62 1.35 2.13 6.65
N THR A 63 1.20 1.34 7.72
CA THR A 63 2.13 1.35 8.85
C THR A 63 3.32 0.43 8.59
N TYR A 64 4.44 0.63 9.30
CA TYR A 64 5.56 -0.32 9.26
C TYR A 64 5.17 -1.71 9.74
N LYS A 65 4.21 -1.81 10.66
CA LYS A 65 3.67 -3.10 11.10
C LYS A 65 2.98 -3.83 9.95
N THR A 66 2.14 -3.14 9.18
CA THR A 66 1.51 -3.72 7.99
C THR A 66 2.55 -4.11 6.95
N LEU A 67 3.57 -3.27 6.75
CA LEU A 67 4.66 -3.56 5.82
C LEU A 67 5.39 -4.87 6.19
N GLU A 68 5.77 -5.04 7.46
CA GLU A 68 6.47 -6.24 7.95
C GLU A 68 5.62 -7.52 7.88
N GLU A 69 4.30 -7.40 8.06
CA GLU A 69 3.40 -8.56 8.08
C GLU A 69 2.99 -9.02 6.68
N TYR A 70 2.84 -8.09 5.72
CA TYR A 70 2.23 -8.36 4.41
C TYR A 70 3.17 -8.19 3.22
N PHE A 71 4.38 -7.64 3.41
CA PHE A 71 5.31 -7.39 2.31
C PHE A 71 6.70 -7.94 2.58
N GLU A 72 7.36 -8.36 1.50
CA GLU A 72 8.80 -8.62 1.49
C GLU A 72 9.52 -7.55 0.67
N ARG A 73 10.68 -7.10 1.16
CA ARG A 73 11.55 -6.21 0.37
C ARG A 73 12.28 -7.02 -0.69
N ILE A 74 12.22 -6.59 -1.95
CA ILE A 74 12.83 -7.29 -3.08
C ILE A 74 14.00 -6.53 -3.75
N VAL A 75 14.12 -5.22 -3.54
CA VAL A 75 15.22 -4.34 -4.01
C VAL A 75 15.49 -3.23 -2.99
#